data_AF-A0AA38FJE3-F1
#
_entry.id   AF-A0AA38FJE3-F1
#
_cell.length_a   1.000
_cell.length_b   1.000
_cell.length_c   1.000
_cell.angle_alpha   90.00
_cell.angle_beta   90.00
_cell.angle_gamma   90.00
#
_symmetry.space_group_name_H-M   'P 1'
#
loop_
_entity.id
_entity.type
_entity.pdbx_description
1 polymer ?
#
loop_
_entity_poly.entity_id
_entity_poly.type
_entity_poly.pdbx_seq_one_letter_code
_entity_poly.pdbx_strand_id
1 'polypeptide(L)'
;MDRVKTLGQELLTSRAHVNNAPILISLLSSCLKNETHSDQGLEALITLQAFFLPLLRTKLATSAVKEASQRLKKKRKRIEGGENDDGEKAEDIYRNWLWSKYRELLRLLREIVVSSVPSPTLRVAAMDSLMEFARQQKQGKFQTKIYLRLISSLVHSKAIDDVILTVLLPKYFKYKDVRYFSYSGLAELVSSSSSGKYKDEDISSDNEETHTSKS
;
A
#
# COMPACT_ATOMS: atom_id res chain seq x y z
N MET A 1 7.46 0.85 -25.91
CA MET A 1 6.87 1.69 -24.85
C MET A 1 5.35 1.81 -25.00
N ASP A 2 4.82 1.89 -26.22
CA ASP A 2 3.43 2.30 -26.49
C ASP A 2 2.36 1.41 -25.84
N ARG A 3 2.56 0.09 -25.79
CA ARG A 3 1.58 -0.83 -25.20
C ARG A 3 1.32 -0.58 -23.71
N VAL A 4 2.35 -0.26 -22.91
CA VAL A 4 2.19 -0.01 -21.46
C VAL A 4 1.45 1.30 -21.24
N LYS A 5 1.76 2.31 -22.04
CA LYS A 5 1.06 3.60 -22.03
C LYS A 5 -0.40 3.45 -22.39
N THR A 6 -0.73 2.68 -23.43
CA THR A 6 -2.12 2.39 -23.82
C THR A 6 -2.88 1.69 -22.68
N LEU A 7 -2.30 0.62 -22.11
CA LEU A 7 -2.92 -0.11 -20.99
C LEU A 7 -3.19 0.83 -19.80
N GLY A 8 -2.26 1.75 -19.53
CA GLY A 8 -2.41 2.71 -18.45
C GLY A 8 -3.45 3.79 -18.71
N GLN A 9 -3.49 4.35 -19.91
CA GLN A 9 -4.51 5.31 -20.30
C GLN A 9 -5.92 4.69 -20.24
N GLU A 10 -6.08 3.48 -20.75
CA GLU A 10 -7.35 2.73 -20.67
C GLU A 10 -7.78 2.52 -19.20
N LEU A 11 -6.85 2.11 -18.33
CA LEU A 11 -7.11 1.89 -16.90
C LEU A 11 -7.58 3.17 -16.20
N LEU A 12 -6.96 4.31 -16.52
CA LEU A 12 -7.28 5.59 -15.91
C LEU A 12 -8.58 6.20 -16.47
N THR A 13 -8.99 5.82 -17.68
CA THR A 13 -10.17 6.39 -18.35
C THR A 13 -11.46 5.69 -17.93
N SER A 14 -11.47 4.36 -17.77
CA SER A 14 -12.70 3.62 -17.49
C SER A 14 -12.50 2.39 -16.62
N ARG A 15 -13.49 2.14 -15.75
CA ARG A 15 -13.58 0.91 -14.92
C ARG A 15 -13.70 -0.36 -15.77
N ALA A 16 -14.15 -0.26 -17.03
CA ALA A 16 -14.20 -1.40 -17.94
C ALA A 16 -12.81 -2.03 -18.16
N HIS A 17 -11.75 -1.23 -18.03
CA HIS A 17 -10.36 -1.67 -18.20
C HIS A 17 -9.67 -1.96 -16.86
N VAL A 18 -10.41 -2.23 -15.78
CA VAL A 18 -9.81 -2.52 -14.46
C VAL A 18 -8.87 -3.73 -14.49
N ASN A 19 -9.10 -4.66 -15.43
CA ASN A 19 -8.23 -5.81 -15.64
C ASN A 19 -6.85 -5.45 -16.20
N ASN A 20 -6.62 -4.20 -16.62
CA ASN A 20 -5.28 -3.70 -16.95
C ASN A 20 -4.41 -3.52 -15.69
N ALA A 21 -5.00 -3.30 -14.51
CA ALA A 21 -4.25 -3.16 -13.27
C ALA A 21 -3.40 -4.41 -12.93
N PRO A 22 -3.95 -5.65 -12.88
CA PRO A 22 -3.13 -6.83 -12.64
C PRO A 22 -2.09 -7.09 -13.74
N ILE A 23 -2.34 -6.68 -14.99
CA ILE A 23 -1.36 -6.80 -16.07
C ILE A 23 -0.14 -5.90 -15.79
N LEU A 24 -0.38 -4.65 -15.40
CA LEU A 24 0.68 -3.70 -15.02
C LEU A 24 1.43 -4.14 -13.75
N ILE A 25 0.73 -4.74 -12.77
CA ILE A 25 1.33 -5.32 -11.56
C ILE A 25 2.25 -6.50 -11.94
N SER A 26 1.81 -7.38 -12.85
CA SER A 26 2.63 -8.49 -13.33
C SER A 26 3.87 -8.00 -14.07
N LEU A 27 3.75 -6.93 -14.86
CA LEU A 27 4.88 -6.30 -15.53
C LEU A 27 5.91 -5.76 -14.53
N LEU A 28 5.45 -5.09 -13.45
CA LEU A 28 6.32 -4.64 -12.36
C LEU A 28 7.02 -5.81 -11.67
N SER A 29 6.31 -6.92 -11.43
CA SER A 29 6.91 -8.13 -10.87
C SER A 29 8.00 -8.72 -11.78
N SER A 30 7.83 -8.66 -13.10
CA SER A 30 8.88 -9.08 -14.04
C SER A 30 10.10 -8.15 -14.01
N CYS A 31 9.92 -6.84 -13.79
CA CYS A 31 11.03 -5.89 -13.62
C CYS A 31 11.87 -6.15 -12.37
N LEU A 32 11.30 -6.81 -11.35
CA LEU A 32 12.06 -7.24 -10.17
C LEU A 32 13.09 -8.33 -10.51
N LYS A 33 12.80 -9.12 -11.55
CA LYS A 33 13.62 -10.27 -11.95
C LYS A 33 14.62 -9.93 -13.06
N ASN A 34 14.26 -9.01 -13.95
CA ASN A 34 15.03 -8.67 -15.15
C ASN A 34 15.25 -7.16 -15.26
N GLU A 35 16.51 -6.75 -15.41
CA GLU A 35 16.91 -5.33 -15.53
C GLU A 35 16.44 -4.67 -16.85
N THR A 36 16.19 -5.47 -17.89
CA THR A 36 15.92 -5.03 -19.28
C THR A 36 14.64 -4.22 -19.51
N HIS A 37 13.77 -4.07 -18.51
CA HIS A 37 12.44 -3.44 -18.67
C HIS A 37 12.21 -2.20 -17.78
N SER A 38 13.28 -1.55 -17.30
CA SER A 38 13.21 -0.41 -16.37
C SER A 38 12.18 0.68 -16.75
N ASP A 39 12.18 1.16 -17.99
CA ASP A 39 11.28 2.25 -18.42
C ASP A 39 9.81 1.83 -18.46
N GLN A 40 9.56 0.57 -18.84
CA GLN A 40 8.21 0.00 -18.83
C GLN A 40 7.70 -0.21 -17.40
N GLY A 41 8.59 -0.60 -16.48
CA GLY A 41 8.30 -0.67 -15.06
C GLY A 41 7.95 0.69 -14.47
N LEU A 42 8.70 1.74 -14.82
CA LEU A 42 8.42 3.09 -14.35
C LEU A 42 7.05 3.61 -14.81
N GLU A 43 6.73 3.45 -16.09
CA GLU A 43 5.41 3.83 -16.64
C GLU A 43 4.26 3.06 -15.95
N ALA A 44 4.44 1.76 -15.75
CA ALA A 44 3.46 0.92 -15.06
C ALA A 44 3.26 1.37 -13.61
N LEU A 45 4.33 1.69 -12.90
CA LEU A 45 4.29 2.20 -11.53
C LEU A 45 3.51 3.51 -11.44
N ILE A 46 3.88 4.50 -12.25
CA ILE A 46 3.25 5.82 -12.25
C ILE A 46 1.75 5.69 -12.54
N THR A 47 1.40 4.86 -13.52
CA THR A 47 0.01 4.57 -13.86
C THR A 47 -0.75 3.95 -12.69
N LEU A 48 -0.20 2.91 -12.05
CA LEU A 48 -0.84 2.23 -10.93
C LEU A 48 -1.00 3.16 -9.73
N GLN A 49 -0.02 4.01 -9.47
CA GLN A 49 -0.09 5.05 -8.45
C GLN A 49 -1.23 6.05 -8.75
N ALA A 50 -1.30 6.57 -9.98
CA ALA A 50 -2.36 7.47 -10.42
C ALA A 50 -3.76 6.82 -10.35
N PHE A 51 -3.85 5.50 -10.57
CA PHE A 51 -5.08 4.75 -10.44
C PHE A 51 -5.51 4.56 -8.96
N PHE A 52 -4.60 4.10 -8.10
CA PHE A 52 -4.96 3.76 -6.71
C PHE A 52 -5.08 4.97 -5.78
N LEU A 53 -4.28 6.03 -5.95
CA LEU A 53 -4.30 7.17 -5.02
C LEU A 53 -5.67 7.87 -4.92
N PRO A 54 -6.36 8.20 -6.02
CA PRO A 54 -7.71 8.78 -5.95
C PRO A 54 -8.73 7.82 -5.32
N LEU A 55 -8.60 6.52 -5.57
CA LEU A 55 -9.51 5.49 -5.03
C LEU A 55 -9.37 5.35 -3.52
N LEU A 56 -8.16 5.51 -2.98
CA LEU A 56 -7.89 5.51 -1.54
C LEU A 56 -8.55 6.70 -0.83
N ARG A 57 -8.52 7.89 -1.45
CA ARG A 57 -9.13 9.10 -0.89
C ARG A 57 -10.66 9.07 -0.88
N THR A 58 -11.27 8.40 -1.86
CA THR A 58 -12.71 8.53 -2.15
C THR A 58 -13.51 7.27 -1.82
N LYS A 59 -13.16 6.11 -2.36
CA LYS A 59 -13.99 4.89 -2.31
C LYS A 59 -13.57 3.92 -1.21
N LEU A 60 -12.26 3.77 -1.00
CA LEU A 60 -11.71 2.87 0.01
C LEU A 60 -11.79 3.45 1.43
N ALA A 61 -11.64 4.77 1.60
CA ALA A 61 -11.77 5.41 2.92
C ALA A 61 -13.22 5.45 3.43
N THR A 62 -14.20 5.69 2.56
CA THR A 62 -15.62 5.75 2.95
C THR A 62 -16.16 4.39 3.41
N SER A 63 -15.57 3.28 2.95
CA SER A 63 -16.04 1.95 3.32
C SER A 63 -15.66 1.54 4.74
N ALA A 64 -14.47 1.92 5.22
CA ALA A 64 -14.09 1.66 6.62
C ALA A 64 -15.06 2.34 7.60
N VAL A 65 -15.52 3.55 7.25
CA VAL A 65 -16.50 4.31 8.04
C VAL A 65 -17.90 3.70 7.92
N LYS A 66 -18.31 3.25 6.71
CA LYS A 66 -19.60 2.59 6.49
C LYS A 66 -19.68 1.21 7.15
N GLU A 67 -18.64 0.38 7.10
CA GLU A 67 -18.59 -0.93 7.78
C GLU A 67 -18.66 -0.79 9.30
N ALA A 68 -17.93 0.17 9.89
CA ALA A 68 -18.04 0.50 11.32
C ALA A 68 -19.46 0.96 11.69
N SER A 69 -20.08 1.79 10.85
CA SER A 69 -21.44 2.30 11.06
C SER A 69 -22.53 1.24 10.81
N GLN A 70 -22.32 0.32 9.87
CA GLN A 70 -23.23 -0.79 9.56
C GLN A 70 -23.16 -1.87 10.63
N ARG A 71 -21.98 -2.15 11.23
CA ARG A 71 -21.84 -3.05 12.39
C ARG A 71 -22.68 -2.59 13.59
N LEU A 72 -22.81 -1.27 13.81
CA LEU A 72 -23.70 -0.70 14.83
C LEU A 72 -25.19 -0.81 14.48
N LYS A 73 -25.54 -0.80 13.18
CA LYS A 73 -26.94 -0.88 12.70
C LYS A 73 -27.46 -2.31 12.46
N LYS A 74 -26.56 -3.29 12.25
CA LYS A 74 -26.92 -4.71 12.01
C LYS A 74 -27.57 -5.40 13.21
N LYS A 75 -27.56 -4.77 14.40
CA LYS A 75 -28.35 -5.22 15.57
C LYS A 75 -29.85 -4.89 15.47
N ARG A 76 -30.32 -4.15 14.45
CA ARG A 76 -31.72 -3.67 14.38
C ARG A 76 -32.50 -3.91 13.08
N LYS A 77 -31.93 -4.46 12.00
CA LYS A 77 -32.69 -4.66 10.75
C LYS A 77 -32.50 -6.05 10.16
N ARG A 78 -33.14 -7.05 10.78
CA ARG A 78 -33.82 -8.10 10.02
C ARG A 78 -35.23 -7.56 9.75
N ILE A 79 -35.79 -7.81 8.58
CA ILE A 79 -37.08 -7.32 8.02
C ILE A 79 -36.81 -6.33 6.86
N GLU A 80 -37.37 -6.72 5.71
CA GLU A 80 -37.31 -6.12 4.36
C GLU A 80 -36.09 -6.49 3.50
N GLY A 81 -36.23 -7.62 2.79
CA GLY A 81 -35.44 -7.93 1.61
C GLY A 81 -35.88 -7.04 0.45
N GLY A 82 -34.92 -6.39 -0.20
CA GLY A 82 -35.13 -5.57 -1.40
C GLY A 82 -34.10 -5.95 -2.46
N GLU A 83 -34.53 -5.93 -3.72
CA GLU A 83 -33.82 -6.30 -4.96
C GLU A 83 -32.49 -5.54 -5.24
N ASN A 84 -32.04 -4.69 -4.31
CA ASN A 84 -30.75 -3.97 -4.38
C ASN A 84 -29.55 -4.76 -3.83
N ASP A 85 -29.78 -5.95 -3.27
CA ASP A 85 -28.77 -6.77 -2.61
C ASP A 85 -27.65 -7.25 -3.58
N ASP A 86 -28.01 -7.57 -4.83
CA ASP A 86 -27.05 -8.09 -5.81
C ASP A 86 -26.06 -7.04 -6.32
N GLY A 87 -26.50 -5.78 -6.43
CA GLY A 87 -25.64 -4.65 -6.79
C GLY A 87 -24.66 -4.25 -5.69
N GLU A 88 -25.11 -4.24 -4.43
CA GLU A 88 -24.25 -3.96 -3.26
C GLU A 88 -23.20 -5.07 -3.08
N LYS A 89 -23.61 -6.34 -3.23
CA LYS A 89 -22.69 -7.49 -3.24
C LYS A 89 -21.64 -7.41 -4.33
N ALA A 90 -22.00 -7.05 -5.56
CA ALA A 90 -21.05 -6.91 -6.66
C ALA A 90 -20.01 -5.81 -6.41
N GLU A 91 -20.43 -4.68 -5.82
CA GLU A 91 -19.52 -3.62 -5.42
C GLU A 91 -18.58 -4.04 -4.29
N ASP A 92 -19.06 -4.83 -3.33
CA ASP A 92 -18.23 -5.39 -2.25
C ASP A 92 -17.18 -6.38 -2.78
N ILE A 93 -17.57 -7.27 -3.70
CA ILE A 93 -16.63 -8.18 -4.37
C ILE A 93 -15.56 -7.39 -5.12
N TYR A 94 -15.96 -6.37 -5.88
CA TYR A 94 -15.04 -5.50 -6.60
C TYR A 94 -14.09 -4.77 -5.66
N ARG A 95 -14.58 -4.24 -4.54
CA ARG A 95 -13.77 -3.57 -3.52
C ARG A 95 -12.75 -4.51 -2.89
N ASN A 96 -13.16 -5.72 -2.53
CA ASN A 96 -12.28 -6.73 -1.96
C ASN A 96 -11.17 -7.11 -2.93
N TRP A 97 -11.53 -7.29 -4.20
CA TRP A 97 -10.56 -7.50 -5.27
C TRP A 97 -9.59 -6.32 -5.41
N LEU A 98 -10.10 -5.09 -5.40
CA LEU A 98 -9.29 -3.87 -5.53
C LEU A 98 -8.30 -3.73 -4.36
N TRP A 99 -8.74 -4.01 -3.13
CA TRP A 99 -7.88 -4.07 -1.96
C TRP A 99 -6.81 -5.17 -2.08
N SER A 100 -7.17 -6.33 -2.63
CA SER A 100 -6.22 -7.41 -2.89
C SER A 100 -5.11 -6.95 -3.83
N LYS A 101 -5.47 -6.32 -4.96
CA LYS A 101 -4.51 -5.77 -5.93
C LYS A 101 -3.68 -4.62 -5.38
N TYR A 102 -4.27 -3.77 -4.55
CA TYR A 102 -3.53 -2.74 -3.86
C TYR A 102 -2.49 -3.31 -2.89
N ARG A 103 -2.83 -4.36 -2.12
CA ARG A 103 -1.88 -5.04 -1.21
C ARG A 103 -0.77 -5.74 -1.99
N GLU A 104 -1.10 -6.34 -3.13
CA GLU A 104 -0.14 -6.93 -4.06
C GLU A 104 0.86 -5.89 -4.55
N LEU A 105 0.38 -4.72 -5.00
CA LEU A 105 1.22 -3.59 -5.37
C LEU A 105 2.15 -3.18 -4.22
N LEU A 106 1.63 -2.96 -3.00
CA LEU A 106 2.45 -2.58 -1.84
C LEU A 106 3.53 -3.61 -1.50
N ARG A 107 3.29 -4.90 -1.74
CA ARG A 107 4.32 -5.95 -1.58
C ARG A 107 5.42 -5.79 -2.62
N LEU A 108 5.04 -5.70 -3.90
CA LEU A 108 6.01 -5.51 -4.98
C LEU A 108 6.84 -4.24 -4.84
N LEU A 109 6.24 -3.12 -4.43
CA LEU A 109 7.00 -1.87 -4.22
C LEU A 109 8.06 -2.01 -3.14
N ARG A 110 7.75 -2.70 -2.04
CA ARG A 110 8.76 -2.94 -0.99
C ARG A 110 9.89 -3.82 -1.54
N GLU A 111 9.55 -4.89 -2.24
CA GLU A 111 10.53 -5.79 -2.86
C GLU A 111 11.43 -5.06 -3.86
N ILE A 112 10.87 -4.17 -4.68
CA ILE A 112 11.62 -3.32 -5.61
C ILE A 112 12.59 -2.42 -4.85
N VAL A 113 12.14 -1.72 -3.80
CA VAL A 113 13.00 -0.81 -3.01
C VAL A 113 14.19 -1.55 -2.39
N VAL A 114 13.96 -2.75 -1.86
CA VAL A 114 14.97 -3.54 -1.15
C VAL A 114 15.75 -4.52 -2.02
N SER A 115 15.56 -4.46 -3.35
CA SER A 115 16.31 -5.25 -4.32
C SER A 115 17.34 -4.38 -5.03
N SER A 116 18.52 -4.94 -5.33
CA SER A 116 19.56 -4.27 -6.12
C SER A 116 19.40 -4.48 -7.64
N VAL A 117 18.44 -5.30 -8.07
CA VAL A 117 18.24 -5.65 -9.50
C VAL A 117 17.56 -4.53 -10.29
N PRO A 118 16.46 -3.90 -9.81
CA PRO A 118 15.78 -2.85 -10.57
C PRO A 118 16.64 -1.59 -10.64
N SER A 119 16.46 -0.81 -11.70
CA SER A 119 17.19 0.44 -11.90
C SER A 119 17.02 1.42 -10.71
N PRO A 120 18.02 2.26 -10.42
CA PRO A 120 17.92 3.27 -9.35
C PRO A 120 16.67 4.13 -9.46
N THR A 121 16.31 4.56 -10.67
CA THR A 121 15.12 5.37 -10.93
C THR A 121 13.83 4.66 -10.52
N LEU A 122 13.69 3.38 -10.86
CA LEU A 122 12.50 2.59 -10.50
C LEU A 122 12.44 2.36 -8.98
N ARG A 123 13.58 2.12 -8.34
CA ARG A 123 13.67 1.97 -6.87
C ARG A 123 13.27 3.24 -6.14
N VAL A 124 13.76 4.40 -6.60
CA VAL A 124 13.38 5.72 -6.05
C VAL A 124 11.89 5.98 -6.27
N ALA A 125 11.36 5.72 -7.46
CA ALA A 125 9.93 5.90 -7.74
C ALA A 125 9.05 4.98 -6.88
N ALA A 126 9.49 3.73 -6.63
CA ALA A 126 8.78 2.80 -5.77
C ALA A 126 8.77 3.26 -4.30
N MET A 127 9.90 3.80 -3.83
CA MET A 127 10.00 4.41 -2.51
C MET A 127 9.08 5.63 -2.38
N ASP A 128 9.10 6.52 -3.37
CA ASP A 128 8.24 7.70 -3.42
C ASP A 128 6.76 7.30 -3.38
N SER A 129 6.39 6.28 -4.16
CA SER A 129 5.03 5.72 -4.19
C SER A 129 4.61 5.18 -2.81
N LEU A 130 5.47 4.41 -2.13
CA LEU A 130 5.20 3.90 -0.79
C LEU A 130 4.99 5.02 0.23
N MET A 131 5.81 6.08 0.16
CA MET A 131 5.67 7.24 1.04
C MET A 131 4.39 8.03 0.76
N GLU A 132 3.99 8.14 -0.51
CA GLU A 132 2.71 8.76 -0.87
C GLU A 132 1.52 7.94 -0.41
N PHE A 133 1.56 6.62 -0.54
CA PHE A 133 0.55 5.74 -0.01
C PHE A 133 0.48 5.82 1.52
N ALA A 134 1.63 5.83 2.21
CA ALA A 134 1.67 6.03 3.64
C ALA A 134 1.03 7.37 4.05
N ARG A 135 1.22 8.44 3.27
CA ARG A 135 0.62 9.75 3.56
C ARG A 135 -0.90 9.82 3.36
N GLN A 136 -1.47 9.09 2.40
CA GLN A 136 -2.78 9.46 1.82
C GLN A 136 -3.98 8.62 2.24
N GLN A 137 -3.83 7.53 2.99
CA GLN A 137 -4.94 6.58 3.15
C GLN A 137 -5.99 6.90 4.23
N LYS A 138 -5.80 7.86 5.14
CA LYS A 138 -6.82 8.24 6.14
C LYS A 138 -6.86 9.74 6.39
N GLN A 139 -7.64 10.53 5.65
CA GLN A 139 -7.87 11.97 5.97
C GLN A 139 -6.58 12.76 6.33
N GLY A 140 -5.45 12.47 5.68
CA GLY A 140 -4.15 13.09 5.98
C GLY A 140 -3.35 12.49 7.16
N LYS A 141 -3.88 11.48 7.86
CA LYS A 141 -3.16 10.69 8.86
C LYS A 141 -2.19 9.71 8.18
N PHE A 142 -0.94 9.78 8.62
CA PHE A 142 0.13 8.90 8.19
C PHE A 142 -0.16 7.44 8.56
N GLN A 143 -0.06 6.54 7.59
CA GLN A 143 -0.16 5.10 7.81
C GLN A 143 1.17 4.51 8.25
N THR A 144 1.33 4.51 9.56
CA THR A 144 2.45 3.91 10.26
C THR A 144 2.71 2.48 9.82
N LYS A 145 1.68 1.64 9.60
CA LYS A 145 1.87 0.22 9.20
C LYS A 145 2.57 0.06 7.84
N ILE A 146 2.25 0.89 6.84
CA ILE A 146 2.92 0.84 5.52
C ILE A 146 4.40 1.20 5.69
N TYR A 147 4.65 2.27 6.43
CA TYR A 147 5.99 2.78 6.67
C TYR A 147 6.85 1.83 7.51
N LEU A 148 6.34 1.32 8.64
CA LEU A 148 7.06 0.38 9.50
C LEU A 148 7.43 -0.90 8.76
N ARG A 149 6.55 -1.40 7.88
CA ARG A 149 6.88 -2.55 7.02
C ARG A 149 8.01 -2.23 6.06
N LEU A 150 8.02 -1.04 5.46
CA LEU A 150 9.13 -0.59 4.62
C LEU A 150 10.44 -0.52 5.42
N ILE A 151 10.42 0.08 6.61
CA ILE A 151 11.61 0.16 7.49
C ILE A 151 12.09 -1.23 7.89
N SER A 152 11.19 -2.13 8.28
CA SER A 152 11.53 -3.52 8.58
C SER A 152 12.17 -4.23 7.38
N SER A 153 11.60 -4.08 6.17
CA SER A 153 12.19 -4.64 4.96
C SER A 153 13.58 -4.05 4.64
N LEU A 154 13.78 -2.74 4.86
CA LEU A 154 15.07 -2.08 4.64
C LEU A 154 16.15 -2.56 5.61
N VAL A 155 15.82 -2.68 6.88
CA VAL A 155 16.77 -3.09 7.95
C VAL A 155 17.24 -4.54 7.74
N HIS A 156 16.35 -5.43 7.31
CA HIS A 156 16.70 -6.83 7.06
C HIS A 156 17.31 -7.07 5.67
N SER A 157 17.25 -6.09 4.77
CA SER A 157 17.82 -6.22 3.43
C SER A 157 19.31 -5.89 3.44
N LYS A 158 20.08 -6.69 2.69
CA LYS A 158 21.49 -6.41 2.39
C LYS A 158 21.66 -5.33 1.31
N ALA A 159 20.57 -4.86 0.72
CA ALA A 159 20.56 -3.91 -0.40
C ALA A 159 20.12 -2.50 0.01
N ILE A 160 20.24 -2.14 1.29
CA ILE A 160 20.20 -0.73 1.68
C ILE A 160 21.49 -0.07 1.20
N ASP A 161 21.38 0.81 0.21
CA ASP A 161 22.50 1.44 -0.46
C ASP A 161 22.30 2.96 -0.55
N ASP A 162 23.31 3.64 -1.09
CA ASP A 162 23.31 5.10 -1.21
C ASP A 162 22.14 5.61 -2.04
N VAL A 163 21.64 4.85 -3.01
CA VAL A 163 20.45 5.22 -3.80
C VAL A 163 19.24 5.47 -2.91
N ILE A 164 18.95 4.54 -1.99
CA ILE A 164 17.79 4.67 -1.11
C ILE A 164 18.07 5.65 0.04
N LEU A 165 19.28 5.65 0.60
CA LEU A 165 19.64 6.55 1.71
C LEU A 165 19.63 8.02 1.28
N THR A 166 20.10 8.33 0.07
CA THR A 166 20.08 9.69 -0.50
C THR A 166 18.68 10.19 -0.81
N VAL A 167 17.67 9.32 -0.84
CA VAL A 167 16.27 9.74 -0.88
C VAL A 167 15.69 9.81 0.52
N LEU A 168 15.88 8.78 1.35
CA LEU A 168 15.29 8.67 2.67
C LEU A 168 15.67 9.84 3.59
N LEU A 169 16.97 10.14 3.67
CA LEU A 169 17.49 11.10 4.63
C LEU A 169 17.16 12.56 4.25
N PRO A 170 17.54 13.09 3.08
CA PRO A 170 17.28 14.50 2.79
C PRO A 170 15.80 14.77 2.45
N LYS A 171 15.09 13.83 1.80
CA LYS A 171 13.72 14.07 1.33
C LYS A 171 12.68 13.81 2.40
N TYR A 172 12.84 12.74 3.19
CA TYR A 172 11.79 12.25 4.08
C TYR A 172 12.08 12.44 5.58
N PHE A 173 13.33 12.34 6.03
CA PHE A 173 13.66 12.54 7.46
C PHE A 173 13.48 14.00 7.94
N LYS A 174 13.24 14.96 7.04
CA LYS A 174 12.83 16.30 7.45
C LYS A 174 11.48 16.31 8.20
N TYR A 175 10.60 15.34 7.94
CA TYR A 175 9.28 15.26 8.59
C TYR A 175 9.37 14.63 9.97
N LYS A 176 8.68 15.21 10.96
CA LYS A 176 8.69 14.76 12.36
C LYS A 176 8.09 13.36 12.51
N ASP A 177 6.97 13.10 11.87
CA ASP A 177 6.28 11.80 11.95
C ASP A 177 7.13 10.68 11.38
N VAL A 178 7.79 10.94 10.23
CA VAL A 178 8.72 9.98 9.61
C VAL A 178 9.82 9.62 10.60
N ARG A 179 10.53 10.61 11.16
CA ARG A 179 11.59 10.37 12.17
C ARG A 179 11.10 9.59 13.36
N TYR A 180 9.98 10.01 13.94
CA TYR A 180 9.40 9.35 15.11
C TYR A 180 9.11 7.87 14.83
N PHE A 181 8.42 7.57 13.73
CA PHE A 181 8.11 6.19 13.36
C PHE A 181 9.35 5.40 12.89
N SER A 182 10.39 6.05 12.35
CA SER A 182 11.66 5.37 12.06
C SER A 182 12.29 4.86 13.35
N TYR A 183 12.47 5.74 14.33
CA TYR A 183 13.12 5.38 15.59
C TYR A 183 12.27 4.40 16.40
N SER A 184 10.95 4.60 16.46
CA SER A 184 10.03 3.66 17.10
C SER A 184 10.07 2.29 16.45
N GLY A 185 10.04 2.24 15.12
CA GLY A 185 10.12 0.98 14.37
C GLY A 185 11.44 0.25 14.57
N LEU A 186 12.56 0.98 14.58
CA LEU A 186 13.87 0.41 14.86
C LEU A 186 13.96 -0.14 16.29
N ALA A 187 13.47 0.61 17.28
CA ALA A 187 13.44 0.15 18.67
C ALA A 187 12.60 -1.12 18.82
N GLU A 188 11.45 -1.19 18.16
CA GLU A 188 10.59 -2.39 18.14
C GLU A 188 11.32 -3.58 17.50
N LEU A 189 11.95 -3.40 16.33
CA LEU A 189 12.68 -4.46 15.63
C LEU A 189 13.85 -5.02 16.46
N VAL A 190 14.63 -4.14 17.10
CA VAL A 190 15.72 -4.56 18.00
C VAL A 190 15.16 -5.36 19.17
N SER A 191 14.08 -4.88 19.79
CA SER A 191 13.42 -5.57 20.91
C SER A 191 12.80 -6.92 20.50
N SER A 192 12.25 -7.02 19.30
CA SER A 192 11.70 -8.28 18.77
C SER A 192 12.79 -9.30 18.43
N SER A 193 13.96 -8.85 17.96
CA SER A 193 15.10 -9.74 17.70
C SER A 193 15.61 -10.44 18.97
N SER A 194 15.46 -9.79 20.13
CA SER A 194 15.75 -10.37 21.44
C SER A 194 14.67 -11.33 21.98
N SER A 195 13.47 -11.39 21.36
CA SER A 195 12.33 -12.18 21.86
C SER A 195 11.82 -13.27 20.91
N GLY A 196 12.42 -13.47 19.73
CA GLY A 196 12.20 -14.66 18.89
C GLY A 196 10.77 -14.86 18.37
N LYS A 197 9.96 -13.80 18.27
CA LYS A 197 8.55 -13.88 17.85
C LYS A 197 8.27 -12.98 16.64
N TYR A 198 8.51 -13.47 15.44
CA TYR A 198 7.82 -12.98 14.24
C TYR A 198 7.19 -14.19 13.54
N LYS A 199 5.86 -14.31 13.64
CA LYS A 199 5.03 -15.13 12.76
C LYS A 199 4.31 -14.19 11.80
N ASP A 200 4.44 -14.45 10.50
CA ASP A 200 3.91 -13.65 9.39
C ASP A 200 2.41 -13.92 9.11
N GLU A 201 1.68 -14.42 10.10
CA GLU A 201 0.25 -14.71 10.00
C GLU A 201 -0.46 -14.14 11.22
N ASP A 202 -1.07 -12.97 11.05
CA ASP A 202 -2.47 -12.77 11.44
C ASP A 202 -3.00 -11.44 10.89
N ILE A 203 -3.82 -11.57 9.85
CA ILE A 203 -4.82 -10.57 9.51
C ILE A 203 -6.06 -10.92 10.30
N SER A 204 -6.31 -10.20 11.39
CA SER A 204 -7.67 -9.92 11.85
C SER A 204 -7.73 -8.60 12.60
N SER A 205 -8.77 -7.85 12.23
CA SER A 205 -9.51 -6.79 12.92
C SER A 205 -8.88 -6.07 14.12
N ASP A 206 -8.94 -4.74 14.03
CA ASP A 206 -9.02 -3.78 15.15
C ASP A 206 -9.18 -4.42 16.53
N ASN A 207 -8.20 -4.15 17.40
CA ASN A 207 -8.48 -3.76 18.77
C ASN A 207 -7.61 -2.53 19.07
N GLU A 208 -8.29 -1.46 19.43
CA GLU A 208 -7.69 -0.32 20.12
C GLU A 208 -7.11 -0.81 21.45
N GLU A 209 -5.85 -0.48 21.73
CA GLU A 209 -5.43 -0.28 23.11
C GLU A 209 -5.55 1.21 23.43
N THR A 210 -6.62 1.52 24.15
CA THR A 210 -6.74 2.67 25.03
C THR A 210 -5.52 2.75 25.94
N HIS A 211 -4.69 3.78 25.76
CA HIS A 211 -3.76 4.19 26.80
C HIS A 211 -4.55 4.81 27.96
N THR A 212 -4.52 4.11 29.08
CA THR A 212 -4.88 4.60 30.41
C THR A 212 -4.01 5.81 30.74
N SER A 213 -4.64 6.95 31.03
CA SER A 213 -4.01 8.00 31.82
C SER A 213 -4.60 7.95 33.22
N LYS A 214 -3.76 7.55 34.18
CA LYS A 214 -4.00 7.74 35.60
C LYS A 214 -3.84 9.23 35.93
N SER A 215 -4.83 9.80 36.61
CA SER A 215 -4.68 10.66 37.78
C SER A 215 -6.00 10.65 38.53
#